data_AF-F6V720-F1
#
_entry.id   AF-F6V720-F1
#
_cell.length_a   1.000
_cell.length_b   1.000
_cell.length_c   1.000
_cell.angle_alpha   90.00
_cell.angle_beta   90.00
_cell.angle_gamma   90.00
#
_symmetry.space_group_name_H-M   'P 1'
#
loop_
_entity.id
_entity.type
_entity.pdbx_description
1 polymer ?
#
loop_
_entity_poly.entity_id
_entity_poly.type
_entity_poly.pdbx_seq_one_letter_code
_entity_poly.pdbx_strand_id
1 'polypeptide(L)'
;MSYIHLRVTYSYALNPVMQSGLLTLWTEATCSRLYYFTTGVTRPGPGASEFTSEGYVDHVQFVRFAGDGGRGRAEPRTPWIRDNGGREYWDQETEIFRSGAQNFRVGLQNIMRYYNQSKEGSHTIQGLYGFMQYGYDGRDYIALDKAKLSWTAADAGALNTKRKWEADGTIAKRYKGYLEGECIECLQRYLGFGGPSLTWAGSAPPPAFTPNMG
;
A
#
# COMPACT_ATOMS: atom_id res chain seq x y z
N MET A 1 10.39 -15.16 10.26
CA MET A 1 9.26 -14.25 10.54
C MET A 1 8.20 -14.52 9.49
N SER A 2 7.12 -15.19 9.86
CA SER A 2 6.08 -15.61 8.92
C SER A 2 5.09 -14.47 8.69
N TYR A 3 5.08 -13.92 7.48
CA TYR A 3 4.13 -12.86 7.08
C TYR A 3 2.73 -13.46 6.91
N ILE A 4 1.76 -12.93 7.64
CA ILE A 4 0.34 -13.30 7.50
C ILE A 4 -0.20 -12.59 6.27
N HIS A 5 -0.33 -13.31 5.16
CA HIS A 5 -0.97 -12.83 3.94
C HIS A 5 -2.48 -12.65 4.17
N LEU A 6 -3.01 -11.49 3.80
CA LEU A 6 -4.43 -11.35 3.50
C LEU A 6 -4.70 -12.14 2.20
N ARG A 7 -5.58 -13.13 2.25
CA ARG A 7 -6.02 -13.91 1.09
C ARG A 7 -7.52 -13.72 0.93
N VAL A 8 -7.96 -13.25 -0.23
CA VAL A 8 -9.34 -13.40 -0.71
C VAL A 8 -9.29 -14.48 -1.77
N THR A 9 -9.92 -15.62 -1.51
CA THR A 9 -10.01 -16.75 -2.46
C THR A 9 -11.31 -16.64 -3.26
N TYR A 10 -11.21 -16.54 -4.59
CA TYR A 10 -12.35 -16.74 -5.50
C TYR A 10 -12.33 -18.17 -6.03
N SER A 11 -13.47 -18.87 -5.96
CA SER A 11 -13.68 -20.14 -6.65
C SER A 11 -14.65 -19.92 -7.81
N TYR A 12 -14.18 -19.98 -9.06
CA TYR A 12 -15.09 -20.08 -10.20
C TYR A 12 -15.56 -21.54 -10.29
N ALA A 13 -16.80 -21.80 -9.88
CA ALA A 13 -17.42 -23.11 -10.05
C ALA A 13 -17.76 -23.31 -11.54
N LEU A 14 -16.94 -24.06 -12.27
CA LEU A 14 -17.38 -24.64 -13.54
C LEU A 14 -18.32 -25.81 -13.21
N ASN A 15 -19.52 -25.78 -13.78
CA ASN A 15 -20.52 -26.84 -13.67
C ASN A 15 -19.91 -28.21 -13.98
N PRO A 16 -20.10 -29.24 -13.13
CA PRO A 16 -19.58 -30.57 -13.42
C PRO A 16 -20.47 -31.28 -14.42
N VAL A 17 -20.04 -31.32 -15.69
CA VAL A 17 -20.43 -32.43 -16.58
C VAL A 17 -19.49 -33.59 -16.24
N MET A 18 -20.00 -34.57 -15.50
CA MET A 18 -19.29 -35.84 -15.32
C MET A 18 -19.29 -36.63 -16.63
N GLN A 19 -18.11 -36.94 -17.20
CA GLN A 19 -17.59 -38.32 -17.18
C GLN A 19 -16.25 -38.50 -17.94
N SER A 20 -15.37 -39.22 -17.26
CA SER A 20 -14.28 -40.10 -17.73
C SER A 20 -12.96 -39.49 -18.18
N GLY A 21 -11.90 -39.85 -17.45
CA GLY A 21 -10.51 -39.83 -17.93
C GLY A 21 -9.61 -38.73 -17.35
N LEU A 22 -8.80 -39.10 -16.36
CA LEU A 22 -7.48 -38.54 -15.98
C LEU A 22 -7.18 -37.07 -16.35
N LEU A 23 -7.41 -36.14 -15.40
CA LEU A 23 -6.43 -35.14 -14.96
C LEU A 23 -7.01 -34.47 -13.69
N THR A 24 -6.41 -34.69 -12.53
CA THR A 24 -6.73 -33.86 -11.36
C THR A 24 -6.07 -32.50 -11.57
N LEU A 25 -6.79 -31.57 -12.22
CA LEU A 25 -6.38 -30.17 -12.22
C LEU A 25 -6.54 -29.66 -10.79
N TRP A 26 -5.43 -29.56 -10.07
CA TRP A 26 -5.39 -28.66 -8.92
C TRP A 26 -5.54 -27.25 -9.49
N THR A 27 -6.75 -26.69 -9.43
CA THR A 27 -6.91 -25.25 -9.59
C THR A 27 -6.22 -24.62 -8.39
N GLU A 28 -5.02 -24.07 -8.58
CA GLU A 28 -4.43 -23.18 -7.59
C GLU A 28 -5.46 -22.10 -7.30
N ALA A 29 -5.81 -21.94 -6.02
CA ALA A 29 -6.64 -20.83 -5.60
C ALA A 29 -5.89 -19.54 -5.92
N THR A 30 -6.34 -18.80 -6.92
CA THR A 30 -5.77 -17.49 -7.26
C THR A 30 -6.16 -16.50 -6.16
N CYS A 31 -5.15 -15.92 -5.51
CA CYS A 31 -5.34 -14.90 -4.49
C CYS A 31 -4.96 -13.56 -5.09
N SER A 32 -5.95 -12.68 -5.27
CA SER A 32 -5.69 -11.30 -5.68
C SER A 32 -5.27 -10.44 -4.48
N ARG A 33 -4.49 -9.40 -4.74
CA ARG A 33 -3.94 -8.48 -3.74
C ARG A 33 -4.22 -7.04 -4.13
N LEU A 34 -4.66 -6.24 -3.17
CA LEU A 34 -4.70 -4.78 -3.29
C LEU A 34 -3.60 -4.21 -2.40
N TYR A 35 -2.73 -3.38 -2.97
CA TYR A 35 -1.73 -2.65 -2.20
C TYR A 35 -1.45 -1.29 -2.83
N TYR A 36 -0.94 -0.37 -2.02
CA TYR A 36 -0.45 0.92 -2.49
C TYR A 36 1.01 1.09 -2.11
N PHE A 37 1.81 1.57 -3.05
CA PHE A 37 3.18 1.95 -2.81
C PHE A 37 3.28 3.48 -2.82
N THR A 38 3.71 4.03 -1.70
CA THR A 38 3.77 5.47 -1.48
C THR A 38 5.20 5.87 -1.17
N THR A 39 5.67 6.94 -1.80
CA THR A 39 7.01 7.50 -1.57
C THR A 39 6.90 8.98 -1.24
N GLY A 40 7.54 9.40 -0.15
CA GLY A 40 7.70 10.79 0.23
C GLY A 40 9.19 11.13 0.28
N VAL A 41 9.58 12.24 -0.34
CA VAL A 41 10.98 12.65 -0.45
C VAL A 41 11.12 14.08 0.06
N THR A 42 12.08 14.35 0.95
CA THR A 42 12.53 15.73 1.19
C THR A 42 13.62 16.09 0.19
N ARG A 43 13.54 17.28 -0.39
CA ARG A 43 14.63 17.90 -1.15
C ARG A 43 15.26 19.01 -0.32
N PRO A 44 16.54 19.35 -0.59
CA PRO A 44 17.16 20.53 -0.01
C PRO A 44 16.37 21.79 -0.35
N GLY A 45 16.11 22.64 0.66
CA GLY A 45 15.44 23.92 0.50
C GLY A 45 14.03 23.99 1.11
N PRO A 46 13.44 25.21 1.24
CA PRO A 46 12.15 25.38 1.90
C PRO A 46 11.01 24.74 1.12
N GLY A 47 10.28 23.80 1.75
CA GLY A 47 9.03 23.27 1.21
C GLY A 47 9.16 22.30 0.03
N ALA A 48 10.37 21.97 -0.41
CA ALA A 48 10.59 21.03 -1.50
C ALA A 48 10.40 19.59 -0.98
N SER A 49 9.16 19.08 -1.02
CA SER A 49 8.88 17.67 -0.78
C SER A 49 8.04 17.10 -1.91
N GLU A 50 8.43 15.95 -2.43
CA GLU A 50 7.65 15.23 -3.42
C GLU A 50 6.93 14.06 -2.75
N PHE A 51 5.69 13.84 -3.17
CA PHE A 51 4.92 12.68 -2.76
C PHE A 51 4.31 12.00 -3.98
N THR A 52 4.52 10.71 -4.07
CA THR A 52 3.91 9.84 -5.07
C THR A 52 3.21 8.70 -4.39
N SER A 53 2.03 8.31 -4.88
CA SER A 53 1.33 7.13 -4.41
C SER A 53 0.74 6.37 -5.59
N GLU A 54 0.91 5.07 -5.58
CA GLU A 54 0.54 4.19 -6.69
C GLU A 54 -0.24 3.01 -6.15
N GLY A 55 -1.42 2.74 -6.69
CA GLY A 55 -2.26 1.62 -6.29
C GLY A 55 -2.24 0.49 -7.32
N TYR A 56 -2.20 -0.73 -6.82
CA TYR A 56 -2.09 -1.95 -7.61
C TYR A 56 -3.16 -2.96 -7.20
N VAL A 57 -3.82 -3.54 -8.20
CA VAL A 57 -4.51 -4.82 -8.04
C VAL A 57 -3.64 -5.88 -8.71
N ASP A 58 -3.13 -6.79 -7.89
CA ASP A 58 -2.04 -7.69 -8.25
C ASP A 58 -0.83 -6.92 -8.78
N HIS A 59 -0.53 -7.00 -10.07
CA HIS A 59 0.59 -6.30 -10.71
C HIS A 59 0.11 -5.14 -11.60
N VAL A 60 -1.20 -4.93 -11.70
CA VAL A 60 -1.80 -3.91 -12.57
C VAL A 60 -1.94 -2.62 -11.79
N GLN A 61 -1.13 -1.62 -12.16
CA GLN A 61 -1.28 -0.27 -11.63
C GLN A 61 -2.61 0.32 -12.12
N PHE A 62 -3.50 0.67 -11.21
CA PHE A 62 -4.81 1.24 -11.55
C PHE A 62 -4.92 2.73 -11.21
N VAL A 63 -4.13 3.21 -10.25
CA VAL A 63 -4.13 4.62 -9.83
C VAL A 63 -2.71 5.11 -9.59
N ARG A 64 -2.48 6.38 -9.91
CA ARG A 64 -1.29 7.12 -9.48
C ARG A 64 -1.69 8.51 -9.02
N PHE A 65 -1.05 8.97 -7.96
CA PHE A 65 -1.02 10.33 -7.50
C PHE A 65 0.43 10.84 -7.51
N ALA A 66 0.65 12.07 -7.93
CA ALA A 66 1.90 12.78 -7.76
C ALA A 66 1.60 14.24 -7.38
N GLY A 67 2.28 14.77 -6.38
CA GLY A 67 2.14 16.17 -5.98
C GLY A 67 2.74 16.51 -4.62
N ASP A 68 2.82 17.80 -4.33
CA ASP A 68 3.51 18.40 -3.19
C ASP A 68 2.55 18.90 -2.09
N GLY A 69 1.57 18.08 -1.70
CA GLY A 69 0.72 18.37 -0.53
C GLY A 69 -0.29 19.51 -0.73
N GLY A 70 -0.90 19.60 -1.92
CA GLY A 70 -2.07 20.45 -2.15
C GLY A 70 -2.54 20.51 -3.61
N ARG A 71 -1.66 20.20 -4.58
CA ARG A 71 -1.94 20.37 -6.01
C ARG A 71 -2.08 19.05 -6.80
N GLY A 72 -1.77 17.92 -6.18
CA GLY A 72 -1.91 16.61 -6.84
C GLY A 72 -3.36 16.16 -6.98
N ARG A 73 -3.60 15.25 -7.93
CA ARG A 73 -4.87 14.57 -8.18
C ARG A 73 -4.63 13.08 -8.41
N ALA A 74 -5.59 12.25 -7.99
CA ALA A 74 -5.59 10.83 -8.32
C ALA A 74 -5.93 10.66 -9.81
N GLU A 75 -5.09 9.92 -10.54
CA GLU A 75 -5.27 9.67 -11.96
C GLU A 75 -5.45 8.17 -12.23
N PRO A 76 -6.45 7.78 -13.04
CA PRO A 76 -6.59 6.41 -13.50
C PRO A 76 -5.42 5.99 -14.37
N ARG A 77 -5.01 4.73 -14.24
CA ARG A 77 -3.98 4.09 -15.07
C ARG A 77 -4.52 2.99 -15.95
N THR A 78 -5.80 2.62 -15.79
CA THR A 78 -6.47 1.62 -16.62
C THR A 78 -7.86 2.10 -17.07
N PRO A 79 -8.35 1.61 -18.23
CA PRO A 79 -9.69 1.90 -18.70
C PRO A 79 -10.79 1.50 -17.71
N TRP A 80 -10.69 0.31 -17.11
CA TRP A 80 -11.75 -0.22 -16.26
C TRP A 80 -12.04 0.64 -15.02
N ILE A 81 -11.04 1.24 -14.37
CA ILE A 81 -11.29 2.10 -13.21
C ILE A 81 -11.71 3.50 -13.64
N ARG A 82 -11.19 3.99 -14.77
CA ARG A 82 -11.60 5.27 -15.35
C ARG A 82 -13.09 5.25 -15.69
N ASP A 83 -13.54 4.18 -16.33
CA ASP A 83 -14.88 4.08 -16.90
C ASP A 83 -15.93 3.71 -15.83
N ASN A 84 -15.53 3.04 -14.74
CA ASN A 84 -16.46 2.60 -13.68
C ASN A 84 -16.38 3.39 -12.36
N GLY A 85 -15.28 4.09 -12.06
CA GLY A 85 -15.10 4.76 -10.76
C GLY A 85 -16.06 5.94 -10.55
N GLY A 86 -16.32 6.73 -11.59
CA GLY A 86 -17.14 7.93 -11.49
C GLY A 86 -16.44 9.08 -10.74
N ARG A 87 -17.03 10.28 -10.78
CA ARG A 87 -16.39 11.50 -10.26
C ARG A 87 -16.18 11.47 -8.74
N GLU A 88 -17.20 11.05 -7.99
CA GLU A 88 -17.15 11.04 -6.52
C GLU A 88 -16.01 10.17 -5.98
N TYR A 89 -15.82 8.99 -6.57
CA TYR A 89 -14.70 8.10 -6.26
C TYR A 89 -13.34 8.80 -6.44
N TRP A 90 -13.13 9.46 -7.58
CA TRP A 90 -11.86 10.14 -7.87
C TRP A 90 -11.61 11.36 -6.97
N ASP A 91 -12.67 12.07 -6.59
CA ASP A 91 -12.59 13.18 -5.66
C ASP A 91 -12.21 12.66 -4.25
N GLN A 92 -12.80 11.54 -3.80
CA GLN A 92 -12.46 10.88 -2.54
C GLN A 92 -11.01 10.34 -2.53
N GLU A 93 -10.59 9.60 -3.55
CA GLU A 93 -9.22 9.08 -3.69
C GLU A 93 -8.19 10.22 -3.67
N THR A 94 -8.50 11.34 -4.34
CA THR A 94 -7.63 12.52 -4.34
C THR A 94 -7.45 13.08 -2.94
N GLU A 95 -8.52 13.22 -2.16
CA GLU A 95 -8.43 13.71 -0.77
C GLU A 95 -7.69 12.73 0.15
N ILE A 96 -7.88 11.42 -0.04
CA ILE A 96 -7.12 10.39 0.68
C ILE A 96 -5.62 10.55 0.42
N PHE A 97 -5.20 10.69 -0.84
CA PHE A 97 -3.78 10.88 -1.16
C PHE A 97 -3.23 12.22 -0.66
N ARG A 98 -4.02 13.30 -0.68
CA ARG A 98 -3.62 14.60 -0.11
C ARG A 98 -3.39 14.51 1.39
N SER A 99 -4.31 13.86 2.12
CA SER A 99 -4.16 13.58 3.55
C SER A 99 -2.95 12.69 3.82
N GLY A 100 -2.75 11.65 3.00
CA GLY A 100 -1.57 10.79 3.00
C GLY A 100 -0.27 11.59 2.85
N ALA A 101 -0.18 12.47 1.85
CA ALA A 101 0.98 13.32 1.61
C ALA A 101 1.33 14.18 2.82
N GLN A 102 0.32 14.76 3.47
CA GLN A 102 0.52 15.57 4.68
C GLN A 102 1.01 14.72 5.88
N ASN A 103 0.46 13.51 6.06
CA ASN A 103 0.91 12.58 7.09
C ASN A 103 2.36 12.13 6.87
N PHE A 104 2.73 11.82 5.62
CA PHE A 104 4.09 11.47 5.23
C PHE A 104 5.06 12.62 5.46
N ARG A 105 4.68 13.85 5.11
CA ARG A 105 5.51 15.05 5.34
C ARG A 105 5.83 15.24 6.82
N VAL A 106 4.82 15.14 7.68
CA VAL A 106 5.01 15.27 9.14
C VAL A 106 5.78 14.06 9.71
N GLY A 107 5.47 12.86 9.22
CA GLY A 107 6.16 11.63 9.58
C GLY A 107 7.66 11.71 9.30
N LEU A 108 8.02 12.08 8.07
CA LEU A 108 9.39 12.23 7.61
C LEU A 108 10.18 13.25 8.47
N GLN A 109 9.57 14.39 8.81
CA GLN A 109 10.20 15.37 9.72
C GLN A 109 10.46 14.80 11.13
N ASN A 110 9.57 13.95 11.65
CA ASN A 110 9.78 13.30 12.95
C ASN A 110 10.88 12.24 12.86
N ILE A 111 10.89 11.44 11.79
CA ILE A 111 11.89 10.40 11.58
C ILE A 111 13.29 11.00 11.48
N MET A 112 13.48 12.07 10.69
CA MET A 112 14.75 12.78 10.61
C MET A 112 15.26 13.24 11.98
N ARG A 113 14.36 13.69 12.88
CA ARG A 113 14.72 14.04 14.27
C ARG A 113 15.14 12.83 15.09
N TYR A 114 14.47 11.68 14.93
CA TYR A 114 14.84 10.44 15.63
C TYR A 114 16.23 9.92 15.25
N TYR A 115 16.69 10.23 14.04
CA TYR A 115 18.03 9.90 13.57
C TYR A 115 19.04 11.05 13.68
N ASN A 116 18.67 12.19 14.30
CA ASN A 116 19.50 13.38 14.41
C ASN A 116 20.04 13.90 13.07
N GLN A 117 19.24 13.79 12.01
CA GLN A 117 19.62 14.21 10.64
C GLN A 117 19.27 15.69 10.38
N SER A 118 20.09 16.36 9.56
CA SER A 118 19.89 17.76 9.18
C SER A 118 18.82 17.91 8.09
N LYS A 119 18.32 19.13 7.91
CA LYS A 119 17.36 19.46 6.82
C LYS A 119 18.03 19.66 5.46
N GLU A 120 19.36 19.60 5.42
CA GLU A 120 20.14 19.86 4.20
C GLU A 120 20.28 18.59 3.34
N GLY A 121 19.99 17.42 3.91
CA GLY A 121 19.96 16.14 3.21
C GLY A 121 18.63 15.84 2.53
N SER A 122 18.71 15.05 1.46
CA SER A 122 17.55 14.40 0.86
C SER A 122 17.25 13.10 1.62
N HIS A 123 16.02 12.94 2.08
CA HIS A 123 15.57 11.76 2.82
C HIS A 123 14.29 11.22 2.21
N THR A 124 14.16 9.90 2.23
CA THR A 124 13.05 9.20 1.60
C THR A 124 12.34 8.33 2.62
N ILE A 125 11.01 8.43 2.67
CA ILE A 125 10.17 7.45 3.36
C ILE A 125 9.31 6.75 2.32
N GLN A 126 9.19 5.44 2.44
CA GLN A 126 8.35 4.61 1.60
C GLN A 126 7.33 3.88 2.46
N GLY A 127 6.12 3.70 1.95
CA GLY A 127 5.05 2.96 2.61
C GLY A 127 4.43 1.95 1.67
N LEU A 128 4.24 0.73 2.16
CA LEU A 128 3.53 -0.35 1.48
C LEU A 128 2.22 -0.62 2.23
N TYR A 129 1.16 0.03 1.77
CA TYR A 129 -0.20 -0.13 2.28
C TYR A 129 -0.84 -1.40 1.73
N GLY A 130 -1.66 -2.09 2.52
CA GLY A 130 -2.05 -3.48 2.29
C GLY A 130 -1.21 -4.47 3.11
N PHE A 131 0.02 -4.07 3.45
CA PHE A 131 0.90 -4.79 4.38
C PHE A 131 1.29 -3.96 5.62
N MET A 132 1.05 -2.64 5.59
CA MET A 132 1.38 -1.68 6.66
C MET A 132 2.86 -1.76 7.06
N GLN A 133 3.72 -1.65 6.04
CA GLN A 133 5.17 -1.62 6.18
C GLN A 133 5.70 -0.27 5.71
N TYR A 134 6.76 0.19 6.36
CA TYR A 134 7.43 1.44 6.00
C TYR A 134 8.93 1.23 5.92
N GLY A 135 9.53 1.89 4.94
CA GLY A 135 10.98 2.00 4.76
C GLY A 135 11.45 3.44 4.90
N TYR A 136 12.69 3.62 5.33
CA TYR A 136 13.35 4.92 5.47
C TYR A 136 14.76 4.87 4.86
N ASP A 137 15.05 5.80 3.96
CA ASP A 137 16.26 5.85 3.14
C ASP A 137 16.61 4.49 2.50
N GLY A 138 15.58 3.82 1.98
CA GLY A 138 15.70 2.52 1.29
C GLY A 138 15.93 1.30 2.20
N ARG A 139 15.83 1.46 3.52
CA ARG A 139 15.94 0.37 4.50
C ARG A 139 14.61 0.14 5.20
N ASP A 140 14.39 -1.07 5.70
CA ASP A 140 13.24 -1.35 6.56
C ASP A 140 13.23 -0.41 7.77
N TYR A 141 12.05 0.12 8.10
CA TYR A 141 11.87 1.05 9.22
C TYR A 141 10.93 0.47 10.27
N ILE A 142 9.66 0.25 9.93
CA ILE A 142 8.67 -0.30 10.86
C ILE A 142 7.60 -1.09 10.12
N ALA A 143 7.15 -2.21 10.70
CA ALA A 143 6.14 -3.09 10.12
C ALA A 143 5.08 -3.51 11.14
N LEU A 144 3.82 -3.56 10.73
CA LEU A 144 2.71 -4.03 11.57
C LEU A 144 2.70 -5.55 11.69
N ASP A 145 2.73 -6.08 12.91
CA ASP A 145 2.28 -7.43 13.22
C ASP A 145 0.77 -7.38 13.49
N LYS A 146 -0.02 -7.61 12.44
CA LYS A 146 -1.50 -7.51 12.50
C LYS A 146 -2.11 -8.50 13.51
N ALA A 147 -1.50 -9.68 13.69
CA ALA A 147 -2.03 -10.69 14.62
C ALA A 147 -1.84 -10.27 16.07
N LYS A 148 -0.70 -9.65 16.39
CA LYS A 148 -0.41 -9.17 17.75
C LYS A 148 -0.87 -7.74 18.01
N LEU A 149 -1.31 -7.01 16.98
CA LEU A 149 -1.59 -5.57 17.04
C LEU A 149 -0.41 -4.78 17.60
N SER A 150 0.80 -5.16 17.18
CA SER A 150 2.07 -4.58 17.65
C SER A 150 2.96 -4.21 16.47
N TRP A 151 4.00 -3.41 16.71
CA TRP A 151 4.91 -3.00 15.65
C TRP A 151 6.29 -3.63 15.81
N THR A 152 6.89 -4.01 14.69
CA THR A 152 8.29 -4.42 14.63
C THR A 152 9.11 -3.25 14.10
N ALA A 153 9.97 -2.69 14.96
CA ALA A 153 10.92 -1.64 14.59
C ALA A 153 12.21 -2.28 14.08
N ALA A 154 12.79 -1.74 13.01
CA ALA A 154 14.01 -2.27 12.42
C ALA A 154 15.28 -1.85 13.19
N ASP A 155 15.29 -0.67 13.80
CA ASP A 155 16.45 -0.12 14.52
C ASP A 155 16.06 0.81 15.68
N ALA A 156 17.06 1.43 16.31
CA ALA A 156 16.87 2.35 17.43
C ALA A 156 16.08 3.63 17.08
N GLY A 157 16.21 4.15 15.86
CA GLY A 157 15.43 5.30 15.40
C GLY A 157 13.96 4.93 15.24
N ALA A 158 13.68 3.76 14.67
CA ALA A 158 12.34 3.21 14.52
C ALA A 158 11.64 2.88 15.85
N LEU A 159 12.39 2.55 16.91
CA LEU A 159 11.82 2.32 18.24
C LEU A 159 11.06 3.55 18.79
N ASN A 160 11.45 4.77 18.41
CA ASN A 160 10.74 5.98 18.82
C ASN A 160 9.32 6.01 18.23
N THR A 161 9.17 5.67 16.95
CA THR A 161 7.86 5.57 16.29
C THR A 161 7.04 4.43 16.89
N LYS A 162 7.64 3.25 17.11
CA LYS A 162 6.97 2.13 17.77
C LYS A 162 6.37 2.55 19.12
N ARG A 163 7.18 3.12 20.02
CA ARG A 163 6.73 3.55 21.35
C ARG A 163 5.59 4.56 21.25
N LYS A 164 5.70 5.55 20.36
CA LYS A 164 4.65 6.55 20.15
C LYS A 164 3.34 5.91 19.67
N TRP A 165 3.40 4.99 18.71
CA TRP A 165 2.22 4.36 18.14
C TRP A 165 1.56 3.34 19.05
N GLU A 166 2.36 2.61 19.84
CA GLU A 166 1.85 1.67 20.84
C GLU A 166 1.27 2.38 22.07
N ALA A 167 1.84 3.53 22.46
CA ALA A 167 1.28 4.37 23.53
C ALA A 167 -0.08 4.98 23.16
N ASP A 168 -0.31 5.32 21.88
CA ASP A 168 -1.61 5.77 21.39
C ASP A 168 -2.66 4.64 21.48
N GLY A 169 -2.26 3.38 21.23
CA GLY A 169 -3.11 2.20 21.40
C GLY A 169 -4.25 2.04 20.38
N THR A 170 -4.52 3.05 19.54
CA THR A 170 -5.58 2.99 18.51
C THR A 170 -5.04 2.70 17.11
N ILE A 171 -3.80 3.08 16.82
CA ILE A 171 -3.22 3.04 15.46
C ILE A 171 -3.21 1.62 14.88
N ALA A 172 -2.74 0.62 15.64
CA ALA A 172 -2.70 -0.77 15.15
C ALA A 172 -4.11 -1.32 14.88
N LYS A 173 -5.09 -0.99 15.74
CA LYS A 173 -6.49 -1.41 15.59
C LYS A 173 -7.13 -0.78 14.36
N ARG A 174 -6.89 0.51 14.12
CA ARG A 174 -7.38 1.22 12.93
C ARG A 174 -6.85 0.58 11.65
N TYR A 175 -5.56 0.29 11.58
CA TYR A 175 -4.99 -0.37 10.40
C TYR A 175 -5.49 -1.81 10.23
N LYS A 176 -5.68 -2.57 11.31
CA LYS A 176 -6.32 -3.89 11.21
C LYS A 176 -7.74 -3.78 10.65
N GLY A 177 -8.54 -2.83 11.14
CA GLY A 177 -9.90 -2.58 10.65
C GLY A 177 -9.93 -2.25 9.16
N TYR A 178 -9.06 -1.35 8.70
CA TYR A 178 -8.91 -1.05 7.27
C TYR A 178 -8.53 -2.29 6.45
N LEU A 179 -7.53 -3.06 6.91
CA LEU A 179 -7.03 -4.24 6.21
C LEU A 179 -8.04 -5.39 6.14
N GLU A 180 -8.93 -5.51 7.12
CA GLU A 180 -9.93 -6.59 7.22
C GLU A 180 -11.33 -6.18 6.75
N GLY A 181 -11.56 -4.89 6.48
CA GLY A 181 -12.82 -4.35 5.97
C GLY A 181 -12.60 -3.63 4.64
N GLU A 182 -12.41 -2.31 4.70
CA GLU A 182 -12.34 -1.42 3.54
C GLU A 182 -11.41 -1.91 2.42
N CYS A 183 -10.22 -2.42 2.76
CA CYS A 183 -9.26 -2.92 1.77
C CYS A 183 -9.81 -4.14 1.00
N ILE A 184 -10.52 -5.04 1.69
CA ILE A 184 -11.16 -6.20 1.07
C ILE A 184 -12.34 -5.78 0.20
N GLU A 185 -13.17 -4.84 0.70
CA GLU A 185 -14.30 -4.31 -0.06
C GLU A 185 -13.86 -3.60 -1.34
N CYS A 186 -12.82 -2.77 -1.27
CA CYS A 186 -12.22 -2.14 -2.45
C CYS A 186 -11.67 -3.17 -3.43
N LEU A 187 -10.96 -4.19 -2.95
CA LEU A 187 -10.45 -5.27 -3.82
C LEU A 187 -11.59 -5.99 -4.56
N GLN A 188 -12.66 -6.36 -3.86
CA GLN A 188 -13.82 -7.00 -4.47
C GLN A 188 -14.47 -6.10 -5.53
N ARG A 189 -14.61 -4.80 -5.24
CA ARG A 189 -15.15 -3.81 -6.18
C ARG A 189 -14.28 -3.70 -7.44
N TYR A 190 -12.97 -3.58 -7.28
CA TYR A 190 -12.04 -3.43 -8.41
C TYR A 190 -11.97 -4.70 -9.27
N LEU A 191 -12.05 -5.88 -8.67
CA LEU A 191 -12.19 -7.14 -9.41
C LEU A 191 -13.49 -7.17 -10.21
N GLY A 192 -14.59 -6.66 -9.66
CA GLY A 192 -15.86 -6.50 -10.38
C GLY A 192 -15.77 -5.57 -11.59
N PHE A 193 -14.99 -4.49 -11.49
CA PHE A 193 -14.76 -3.56 -12.61
C PHE A 193 -13.80 -4.09 -13.66
N GLY A 194 -12.69 -4.68 -13.24
CA GLY A 194 -11.64 -5.14 -14.13
C GLY A 194 -11.97 -6.47 -14.82
N GLY A 195 -12.77 -7.33 -14.20
CA GLY A 195 -13.20 -8.60 -14.78
C GLY A 195 -12.02 -9.40 -15.36
N PRO A 196 -12.12 -9.93 -16.59
CA PRO A 196 -11.04 -10.67 -17.23
C PRO A 196 -9.77 -9.86 -17.53
N SER A 197 -9.80 -8.52 -17.48
CA SER A 197 -8.59 -7.69 -17.72
C SER A 197 -7.62 -7.68 -16.55
N LEU A 198 -8.06 -8.15 -15.37
CA LEU A 198 -7.23 -8.40 -14.19
C LEU A 198 -6.82 -9.88 -14.10
N THR A 199 -6.55 -10.53 -15.25
CA THR A 199 -6.07 -11.90 -15.26
C THR A 199 -4.78 -12.01 -14.45
N TRP A 200 -4.81 -12.94 -13.49
CA TRP A 200 -3.70 -13.34 -12.66
C TRP A 200 -2.42 -13.57 -13.48
N ALA A 201 -1.33 -12.89 -13.12
CA ALA A 201 0.01 -13.11 -13.70
C ALA A 201 1.00 -13.73 -12.71
N GLY A 202 0.51 -14.55 -11.77
CA GLY A 202 1.35 -15.12 -10.72
C GLY A 202 1.59 -14.16 -9.56
N SER A 203 2.05 -14.73 -8.44
CA SER A 203 2.31 -13.99 -7.21
C SER A 203 3.67 -13.27 -7.27
N ALA A 204 3.75 -12.15 -7.98
CA ALA A 204 4.90 -11.27 -7.82
C ALA A 204 4.97 -10.78 -6.36
N PRO A 205 6.16 -10.78 -5.72
CA PRO A 205 6.31 -10.14 -4.43
C PRO A 205 6.06 -8.63 -4.56
N PRO A 206 5.53 -7.97 -3.52
CA PRO A 206 5.42 -6.52 -3.53
C PRO A 206 6.80 -5.87 -3.76
N PRO A 207 6.85 -4.66 -4.34
CA PRO A 207 8.10 -3.97 -4.60
C PRO A 207 8.90 -3.77 -3.30
N ALA A 208 10.21 -3.99 -3.37
CA ALA A 208 11.12 -3.73 -2.26
C ALA A 208 11.34 -2.23 -2.06
N PHE A 209 11.56 -1.81 -0.82
CA PHE A 209 12.04 -0.47 -0.52
C PHE A 209 13.43 -0.29 -1.13
N THR A 210 13.57 0.73 -1.97
CA THR A 210 14.82 1.03 -2.67
C THR A 210 15.25 2.46 -2.31
N PRO A 211 16.55 2.72 -2.10
CA PRO A 211 17.01 4.09 -1.94
C PRO A 211 16.70 4.89 -3.20
N ASN A 212 16.33 6.16 -3.06
CA ASN A 212 16.29 7.05 -4.21
C ASN A 212 17.72 7.15 -4.77
N MET A 213 17.92 6.71 -6.02
CA MET A 213 19.08 7.11 -6.80
C MET A 213 18.85 8.57 -7.19
N GLY A 214 19.41 9.49 -6.40
CA GLY A 214 19.35 10.92 -6.66
C GLY A 214 20.01 11.32 -7.97
#